data_AF-A0A3L7MU24-F1
#
_entry.id   AF-A0A3L7MU24-F1
#
_cell.length_a   1.000
_cell.length_b   1.000
_cell.length_c   1.000
_cell.angle_alpha   90.00
_cell.angle_beta   90.00
_cell.angle_gamma   90.00
#
_symmetry.space_group_name_H-M   'P 1'
#
loop_
_entity.id
_entity.type
_entity.pdbx_description
1 polymer ?
#
loop_
_entity_poly.entity_id
_entity_poly.type
_entity_poly.pdbx_seq_one_letter_code
_entity_poly.pdbx_strand_id
1 'polypeptide(L)'
;MNSLYIAAILTVSFLPGADTVPVRTIKSGFWSDPATWEFKKIPKAGDKVIIRTGHKVLYDVASTEIIRGMQIGGELTFDTTKDTRLEIGLIRVQPGDEYSEEGFECDGHFVAPDKVADMPVFEIGSASNPVHANKKAIIRLHYQEGMKKDSCPAIVCCGGRWETHGAILDRSWVKLAKNAVVDGKTLNVAEGINGWKVGDKIVVTGSRTHGTKKDKSDSEERVISAIKGQEITIDTPLTMNHSGEGNYRAEVANLSRNIVIESASPDGERGHTMYHRDSTGSLAYTEFRHLGKKNTLGRYSIHFHLAGETMRGGFVKGNSIWDSHNRWVTIHGTNYLYVNDNVGYQSIGHGFFLEDGTEVNNILDRNLAIMAKAGKKLPKQVLGFDQNEGAGFWWANSLNTFTNNIAAECGLYGFRYEATPTSAQKLDFKILQPDGTYKTTDIRTLPFVKFDGNEVHSSHGLYGVNLGEGVNRVGPDISHPFVVRNLKIWDIHYA
;
A
#
# COMPACT_ATOMS: atom_id res chain seq x y z
N MET A 1 -41.64 61.28 6.97
CA MET A 1 -40.86 60.89 5.78
C MET A 1 -39.48 60.46 6.27
N ASN A 2 -39.22 59.17 6.41
CA ASN A 2 -37.90 58.62 6.75
C ASN A 2 -37.65 57.43 5.82
N SER A 3 -36.65 57.55 4.96
CA SER A 3 -36.20 56.51 4.03
C SER A 3 -35.54 55.34 4.77
N LEU A 4 -35.98 54.12 4.48
CA LEU A 4 -35.22 52.90 4.75
C LEU A 4 -34.18 52.74 3.63
N TYR A 5 -32.89 52.75 3.98
CA TYR A 5 -31.82 52.24 3.13
C TYR A 5 -31.62 50.75 3.44
N ILE A 6 -31.94 49.88 2.48
CA ILE A 6 -31.55 48.47 2.50
C ILE A 6 -30.16 48.39 1.87
N ALA A 7 -29.14 48.11 2.68
CA ALA A 7 -27.81 47.76 2.19
C ALA A 7 -27.82 46.30 1.72
N ALA A 8 -27.75 46.09 0.42
CA ALA A 8 -27.51 44.77 -0.17
C ALA A 8 -26.04 44.40 0.06
N ILE A 9 -25.79 43.44 0.96
CA ILE A 9 -24.49 42.79 1.09
C ILE A 9 -24.36 41.84 -0.11
N LEU A 10 -23.53 42.23 -1.08
CA LEU A 10 -23.08 41.32 -2.15
C LEU A 10 -22.14 40.29 -1.50
N THR A 11 -22.66 39.12 -1.16
CA THR A 11 -21.84 37.94 -0.95
C THR A 11 -21.30 37.50 -2.32
N VAL A 12 -20.02 37.73 -2.58
CA VAL A 12 -19.33 37.15 -3.73
C VAL A 12 -19.22 35.65 -3.45
N SER A 13 -20.14 34.88 -4.04
CA SER A 13 -20.02 33.44 -4.16
C SER A 13 -18.83 33.15 -5.09
N PHE A 14 -17.77 32.56 -4.55
CA PHE A 14 -16.77 31.88 -5.38
C PHE A 14 -17.49 30.74 -6.11
N LEU A 15 -17.61 30.85 -7.43
CA LEU A 15 -18.02 29.73 -8.26
C LEU A 15 -16.92 28.67 -8.22
N PRO A 16 -17.17 27.43 -7.76
CA PRO A 16 -16.26 26.33 -8.03
C PRO A 16 -16.44 25.94 -9.50
N GLY A 17 -15.35 25.96 -10.28
CA GLY A 17 -15.34 25.36 -11.63
C GLY A 17 -15.12 26.28 -12.82
N ALA A 18 -14.49 27.45 -12.68
CA ALA A 18 -13.78 28.00 -13.83
C ALA A 18 -12.55 27.13 -14.10
N ASP A 19 -12.39 26.60 -15.32
CA ASP A 19 -11.21 25.84 -15.71
C ASP A 19 -9.97 26.74 -15.62
N THR A 20 -9.32 26.74 -14.45
CA THR A 20 -8.12 27.54 -14.22
C THR A 20 -6.99 27.00 -15.08
N VAL A 21 -6.35 27.87 -15.85
CA VAL A 21 -5.13 27.53 -16.59
C VAL A 21 -4.10 26.95 -15.63
N PRO A 22 -3.54 25.75 -15.89
CA PRO A 22 -2.56 25.16 -15.00
C PRO A 22 -1.33 26.05 -14.79
N VAL A 23 -0.81 26.06 -13.57
CA VAL A 23 0.48 26.69 -13.22
C VAL A 23 1.59 25.75 -13.67
N ARG A 24 2.47 26.23 -14.55
CA ARG A 24 3.50 25.39 -15.16
C ARG A 24 4.90 25.88 -14.82
N THR A 25 5.84 24.95 -14.74
CA THR A 25 7.26 25.28 -14.61
C THR A 25 7.82 25.93 -15.89
N ILE A 26 8.70 26.93 -15.77
CA ILE A 26 9.47 27.53 -16.88
C ILE A 26 10.94 27.13 -16.88
N LYS A 27 11.43 26.57 -15.77
CA LYS A 27 12.78 26.03 -15.60
C LYS A 27 12.82 25.10 -14.39
N SER A 28 13.91 24.36 -14.23
CA SER A 28 14.22 23.65 -12.99
C SER A 28 14.48 24.62 -11.83
N GLY A 29 14.14 24.22 -10.60
CA GLY A 29 14.32 25.06 -9.42
C GLY A 29 13.60 24.56 -8.17
N PHE A 30 13.52 25.39 -7.15
CA PHE A 30 12.76 25.09 -5.93
C PHE A 30 11.27 25.35 -6.15
N TRP A 31 10.42 24.56 -5.48
CA TRP A 31 8.98 24.80 -5.47
C TRP A 31 8.66 26.18 -4.89
N SER A 32 9.39 26.59 -3.84
CA SER A 32 9.23 27.88 -3.18
C SER A 32 9.68 29.10 -3.99
N ASP A 33 10.47 28.92 -5.07
CA ASP A 33 11.00 30.03 -5.87
C ASP A 33 9.97 30.47 -6.94
N PRO A 34 9.45 31.72 -6.90
CA PRO A 34 8.59 32.24 -7.96
C PRO A 34 9.20 32.12 -9.36
N ALA A 35 10.53 32.19 -9.51
CA ALA A 35 11.18 32.10 -10.80
C ALA A 35 11.08 30.71 -11.44
N THR A 36 10.73 29.66 -10.69
CA THR A 36 10.47 28.31 -11.22
C THR A 36 9.18 28.28 -12.06
N TRP A 37 8.23 29.18 -11.79
CA TRP A 37 6.85 29.08 -12.28
C TRP A 37 6.49 30.17 -13.30
N GLU A 38 5.61 29.82 -14.25
CA GLU A 38 5.00 30.76 -15.18
C GLU A 38 4.35 31.92 -14.41
N PHE A 39 4.51 33.14 -14.94
CA PHE A 39 4.00 34.38 -14.36
C PHE A 39 4.46 34.64 -12.91
N LYS A 40 5.55 33.98 -12.47
CA LYS A 40 6.04 34.04 -11.08
C LYS A 40 5.01 33.63 -10.04
N LYS A 41 4.06 32.76 -10.43
CA LYS A 41 2.99 32.29 -9.55
C LYS A 41 3.38 30.96 -8.92
N ILE A 42 3.79 30.98 -7.65
CA ILE A 42 3.92 29.76 -6.84
C ILE A 42 2.53 29.09 -6.76
N PRO A 43 2.40 27.76 -6.95
CA PRO A 43 1.13 27.06 -6.83
C PRO A 43 0.43 27.30 -5.48
N LYS A 44 -0.89 27.54 -5.51
CA LYS A 44 -1.75 27.77 -4.34
C LYS A 44 -2.97 26.85 -4.34
N ALA A 45 -3.79 26.94 -3.31
CA ALA A 45 -5.01 26.15 -3.18
C ALA A 45 -5.90 26.25 -4.43
N GLY A 46 -6.40 25.10 -4.90
CA GLY A 46 -7.22 24.99 -6.10
C GLY A 46 -6.45 25.02 -7.43
N ASP A 47 -5.14 25.32 -7.43
CA ASP A 47 -4.36 25.31 -8.68
C ASP A 47 -4.16 23.88 -9.22
N LYS A 48 -4.19 23.77 -10.55
CA LYS A 48 -3.68 22.63 -11.30
C LYS A 48 -2.21 22.90 -11.61
N VAL A 49 -1.32 21.93 -11.37
CA VAL A 49 0.13 22.11 -11.52
C VAL A 49 0.69 21.21 -12.60
N ILE A 50 1.61 21.72 -13.42
CA ILE A 50 2.35 20.91 -14.41
C ILE A 50 3.86 21.14 -14.23
N ILE A 51 4.56 20.07 -13.90
CA ILE A 51 6.03 20.00 -13.95
C ILE A 51 6.39 19.47 -15.31
N ARG A 52 6.86 20.37 -16.19
CA ARG A 52 7.09 20.07 -17.60
C ARG A 52 8.22 19.07 -17.79
N THR A 53 8.12 18.32 -18.89
CA THR A 53 9.17 17.42 -19.39
C THR A 53 10.53 18.14 -19.41
N GLY A 54 11.57 17.48 -18.88
CA GLY A 54 12.93 18.04 -18.79
C GLY A 54 13.18 19.02 -17.63
N HIS A 55 12.14 19.44 -16.88
CA HIS A 55 12.31 20.28 -15.69
C HIS A 55 12.43 19.42 -14.42
N LYS A 56 13.23 19.90 -13.47
CA LYS A 56 13.41 19.28 -12.15
C LYS A 56 13.02 20.25 -11.05
N VAL A 57 12.05 19.87 -10.22
CA VAL A 57 11.56 20.69 -9.12
C VAL A 57 11.90 20.03 -7.79
N LEU A 58 12.58 20.77 -6.91
CA LEU A 58 12.76 20.37 -5.52
C LEU A 58 11.58 20.90 -4.68
N TYR A 59 10.78 20.00 -4.12
CA TYR A 59 9.73 20.33 -3.16
C TYR A 59 10.34 20.60 -1.78
N ASP A 60 10.43 21.88 -1.41
CA ASP A 60 11.19 22.37 -0.25
C ASP A 60 10.32 23.05 0.82
N VAL A 61 9.01 22.80 0.80
CA VAL A 61 8.02 23.49 1.66
C VAL A 61 7.17 22.52 2.48
N ALA A 62 6.70 23.00 3.63
CA ALA A 62 5.61 22.39 4.39
C ALA A 62 4.33 23.20 4.21
N SER A 63 3.64 22.99 3.08
CA SER A 63 2.48 23.79 2.68
C SER A 63 1.18 23.22 3.24
N THR A 64 0.23 24.11 3.54
CA THR A 64 -1.17 23.78 3.86
C THR A 64 -2.12 24.08 2.71
N GLU A 65 -1.60 24.59 1.58
CA GLU A 65 -2.38 24.89 0.37
C GLU A 65 -2.84 23.60 -0.29
N ILE A 66 -4.16 23.41 -0.43
CA ILE A 66 -4.75 22.20 -1.04
C ILE A 66 -4.70 22.32 -2.58
N ILE A 67 -3.69 21.75 -3.20
CA ILE A 67 -3.50 21.75 -4.65
C ILE A 67 -4.58 20.87 -5.31
N ARG A 68 -5.16 21.32 -6.44
CA ARG A 68 -6.23 20.58 -7.12
C ARG A 68 -5.73 19.27 -7.72
N GLY A 69 -4.56 19.33 -8.34
CA GLY A 69 -3.87 18.17 -8.90
C GLY A 69 -2.55 18.57 -9.54
N MET A 70 -1.72 17.59 -9.83
CA MET A 70 -0.39 17.77 -10.39
C MET A 70 -0.11 16.73 -11.48
N GLN A 71 0.30 17.21 -12.64
CA GLN A 71 0.92 16.41 -13.70
C GLN A 71 2.44 16.55 -13.59
N ILE A 72 3.14 15.43 -13.45
CA ILE A 72 4.59 15.34 -13.42
C ILE A 72 5.03 14.69 -14.73
N GLY A 73 5.44 15.51 -15.70
CA GLY A 73 6.12 15.09 -16.93
C GLY A 73 7.65 15.16 -16.83
N GLY A 74 8.17 16.03 -15.96
CA GLY A 74 9.58 16.09 -15.55
C GLY A 74 9.86 15.34 -14.25
N GLU A 75 10.59 15.97 -13.34
CA GLU A 75 10.97 15.39 -12.04
C GLU A 75 10.49 16.25 -10.88
N LEU A 76 9.84 15.63 -9.89
CA LEU A 76 9.56 16.20 -8.58
C LEU A 76 10.28 15.39 -7.50
N THR A 77 11.18 16.06 -6.77
CA THR A 77 11.95 15.43 -5.68
C THR A 77 11.72 16.20 -4.39
N PHE A 78 11.54 15.53 -3.27
CA PHE A 78 11.34 16.19 -1.97
C PHE A 78 12.67 16.48 -1.27
N ASP A 79 12.80 17.64 -0.62
CA ASP A 79 13.97 17.97 0.21
C ASP A 79 14.04 17.02 1.42
N THR A 80 15.04 16.13 1.45
CA THR A 80 15.21 15.09 2.48
C THR A 80 15.69 15.64 3.82
N THR A 81 16.10 16.91 3.86
CA THR A 81 16.73 17.56 5.02
C THR A 81 15.78 18.46 5.80
N LYS A 82 14.53 18.61 5.33
CA LYS A 82 13.51 19.47 5.94
C LYS A 82 12.19 18.73 6.09
N ASP A 83 11.33 19.26 6.96
CA ASP A 83 9.94 18.83 6.99
C ASP A 83 9.23 19.35 5.75
N THR A 84 8.53 18.45 5.05
CA THR A 84 7.75 18.76 3.84
C THR A 84 6.32 18.24 4.00
N ARG A 85 5.38 18.97 3.41
CA ARG A 85 3.95 18.65 3.47
C ARG A 85 3.26 19.12 2.21
N LEU A 86 2.63 18.20 1.50
CA LEU A 86 1.83 18.44 0.31
C LEU A 86 0.37 18.02 0.54
N GLU A 87 -0.53 18.97 0.44
CA GLU A 87 -1.98 18.76 0.44
C GLU A 87 -2.45 18.74 -1.02
N ILE A 88 -2.97 17.63 -1.52
CA ILE A 88 -3.25 17.51 -2.96
C ILE A 88 -4.39 16.54 -3.30
N GLY A 89 -5.09 16.83 -4.39
CA GLY A 89 -6.10 15.93 -4.95
C GLY A 89 -5.57 14.76 -5.74
N LEU A 90 -4.72 15.02 -6.73
CA LEU A 90 -4.23 14.00 -7.65
C LEU A 90 -2.76 14.27 -7.97
N ILE A 91 -1.92 13.25 -7.89
CA ILE A 91 -0.58 13.25 -8.48
C ILE A 91 -0.58 12.25 -9.64
N ARG A 92 -0.24 12.73 -10.84
CA ARG A 92 -0.02 11.88 -12.02
C ARG A 92 1.44 11.97 -12.41
N VAL A 93 2.12 10.83 -12.48
CA VAL A 93 3.51 10.70 -12.91
C VAL A 93 3.48 10.02 -14.27
N GLN A 94 3.52 10.80 -15.34
CA GLN A 94 3.27 10.29 -16.69
C GLN A 94 3.96 11.17 -17.73
N PRO A 95 4.53 10.58 -18.81
CA PRO A 95 5.14 11.36 -19.89
C PRO A 95 4.18 12.38 -20.47
N GLY A 96 4.71 13.57 -20.76
CA GLY A 96 3.98 14.68 -21.35
C GLY A 96 3.49 15.73 -20.35
N ASP A 97 3.01 16.83 -20.92
CA ASP A 97 2.70 18.07 -20.20
C ASP A 97 1.18 18.37 -20.22
N GLU A 98 0.36 17.35 -20.48
CA GLU A 98 -1.10 17.45 -20.49
C GLU A 98 -1.66 17.09 -19.12
N TYR A 99 -2.48 17.99 -18.57
CA TYR A 99 -3.17 17.75 -17.31
C TYR A 99 -4.50 17.04 -17.57
N SER A 100 -4.74 15.94 -16.85
CA SER A 100 -6.05 15.29 -16.77
C SER A 100 -6.38 14.92 -15.34
N GLU A 101 -7.68 14.76 -15.05
CA GLU A 101 -8.17 14.35 -13.74
C GLU A 101 -8.66 12.90 -13.76
N GLU A 102 -7.87 12.05 -14.40
CA GLU A 102 -8.05 10.61 -14.38
C GLU A 102 -6.97 9.97 -13.49
N GLY A 103 -7.43 9.38 -12.39
CA GLY A 103 -6.61 8.73 -11.37
C GLY A 103 -6.72 7.21 -11.39
N PHE A 104 -7.10 6.61 -12.52
CA PHE A 104 -7.12 5.15 -12.69
C PHE A 104 -6.57 4.73 -14.06
N GLU A 105 -7.22 5.16 -15.15
CA GLU A 105 -6.76 4.81 -16.50
C GLU A 105 -5.58 5.68 -16.94
N CYS A 106 -4.60 5.03 -17.57
CA CYS A 106 -3.61 5.72 -18.39
C CYS A 106 -4.26 6.22 -19.68
N ASP A 107 -3.92 7.43 -20.13
CA ASP A 107 -4.33 7.91 -21.46
C ASP A 107 -3.60 7.06 -22.52
N GLY A 108 -4.27 6.05 -23.07
CA GLY A 108 -3.63 4.98 -23.83
C GLY A 108 -3.09 5.42 -25.19
N HIS A 109 -1.92 6.06 -25.24
CA HIS A 109 -1.04 6.20 -26.43
C HIS A 109 0.41 6.56 -26.01
N PHE A 110 0.96 5.94 -24.96
CA PHE A 110 2.39 6.12 -24.68
C PHE A 110 3.21 5.19 -25.55
N VAL A 111 4.02 5.77 -26.43
CA VAL A 111 5.26 5.10 -26.84
C VAL A 111 6.13 5.12 -25.59
N ALA A 112 6.49 3.94 -25.07
CA ALA A 112 7.46 3.83 -23.97
C ALA A 112 8.64 4.75 -24.31
N PRO A 113 9.06 5.68 -23.43
CA PRO A 113 10.03 6.69 -23.80
C PRO A 113 11.30 6.00 -24.32
N ASP A 114 11.67 6.30 -25.56
CA ASP A 114 12.86 5.76 -26.25
C ASP A 114 14.17 6.08 -25.49
N LYS A 115 14.09 6.92 -24.45
CA LYS A 115 15.21 7.33 -23.61
C LYS A 115 14.79 7.41 -22.14
N VAL A 116 15.53 6.69 -21.29
CA VAL A 116 15.51 6.81 -19.82
C VAL A 116 15.66 8.28 -19.35
N ALA A 117 16.27 9.15 -20.17
CA ALA A 117 16.53 10.55 -19.86
C ALA A 117 15.28 11.43 -19.69
N ASP A 118 14.15 11.07 -20.33
CA ASP A 118 12.91 11.86 -20.31
C ASP A 118 11.78 11.17 -19.50
N MET A 119 12.13 10.15 -18.71
CA MET A 119 11.16 9.46 -17.84
C MET A 119 10.74 10.38 -16.70
N PRO A 120 9.43 10.60 -16.47
CA PRO A 120 8.98 11.39 -15.35
C PRO A 120 9.32 10.71 -14.02
N VAL A 121 9.74 11.50 -13.04
CA VAL A 121 10.18 11.00 -11.74
C VAL A 121 9.41 11.69 -10.62
N PHE A 122 8.89 10.89 -9.71
CA PHE A 122 8.35 11.36 -8.43
C PHE A 122 9.12 10.68 -7.30
N GLU A 123 9.93 11.45 -6.57
CA GLU A 123 10.88 10.92 -5.59
C GLU A 123 10.70 11.58 -4.22
N ILE A 124 10.52 10.75 -3.19
CA ILE A 124 10.53 11.17 -1.78
C ILE A 124 11.66 10.42 -1.08
N GLY A 125 12.88 10.96 -1.23
CA GLY A 125 14.11 10.26 -0.84
C GLY A 125 14.44 9.11 -1.79
N SER A 126 15.70 8.66 -1.72
CA SER A 126 16.23 7.54 -2.48
C SER A 126 17.01 6.58 -1.59
N ALA A 127 17.34 5.38 -2.10
CA ALA A 127 18.11 4.40 -1.32
C ALA A 127 19.46 4.94 -0.81
N SER A 128 20.09 5.87 -1.54
CA SER A 128 21.36 6.50 -1.15
C SER A 128 21.18 7.79 -0.34
N ASN A 129 20.01 8.41 -0.40
CA ASN A 129 19.67 9.62 0.35
C ASN A 129 18.20 9.55 0.82
N PRO A 130 17.89 8.71 1.83
CA PRO A 130 16.54 8.63 2.36
C PRO A 130 16.15 9.92 3.07
N VAL A 131 14.85 10.15 3.27
CA VAL A 131 14.37 11.25 4.13
C VAL A 131 14.99 11.08 5.52
N HIS A 132 15.68 12.12 6.01
CA HIS A 132 16.41 12.06 7.27
C HIS A 132 15.48 11.65 8.43
N ALA A 133 15.99 10.84 9.35
CA ALA A 133 15.18 10.23 10.43
C ALA A 133 14.48 11.23 11.36
N ASN A 134 15.00 12.46 11.46
CA ASN A 134 14.41 13.56 12.23
C ASN A 134 13.55 14.51 11.40
N LYS A 135 13.25 14.17 10.15
CA LYS A 135 12.43 14.95 9.21
C LYS A 135 11.22 14.16 8.76
N LYS A 136 10.15 14.86 8.39
CA LYS A 136 8.91 14.26 7.88
C LYS A 136 8.63 14.70 6.45
N ALA A 137 8.14 13.78 5.64
CA ALA A 137 7.51 14.06 4.35
C ALA A 137 6.06 13.57 4.38
N ILE A 138 5.10 14.48 4.31
CA ILE A 138 3.68 14.16 4.41
C ILE A 138 3.00 14.49 3.09
N ILE A 139 2.26 13.52 2.54
CA ILE A 139 1.31 13.73 1.46
C ILE A 139 -0.06 13.37 1.98
N ARG A 140 -0.97 14.33 1.88
CA ARG A 140 -2.35 14.14 2.30
C ARG A 140 -3.28 14.38 1.12
N LEU A 141 -4.04 13.35 0.81
CA LEU A 141 -4.90 13.23 -0.36
C LEU A 141 -6.30 13.80 -0.07
N HIS A 142 -6.72 14.80 -0.84
CA HIS A 142 -7.99 15.51 -0.67
C HIS A 142 -8.93 15.24 -1.84
N TYR A 143 -10.07 14.61 -1.55
CA TYR A 143 -11.19 14.73 -2.46
C TYR A 143 -11.64 16.19 -2.51
N GLN A 144 -11.75 16.76 -3.71
CA GLN A 144 -12.28 18.11 -3.93
C GLN A 144 -13.49 18.01 -4.85
N GLU A 145 -14.44 18.94 -4.67
CA GLU A 145 -15.65 18.99 -5.49
C GLU A 145 -15.32 19.05 -6.99
N GLY A 146 -16.11 18.35 -7.80
CA GLY A 146 -15.88 18.20 -9.24
C GLY A 146 -14.92 17.07 -9.63
N MET A 147 -14.17 16.48 -8.69
CA MET A 147 -13.38 15.27 -8.98
C MET A 147 -14.26 14.04 -9.21
N LYS A 148 -13.80 13.14 -10.09
CA LYS A 148 -14.35 11.79 -10.21
C LYS A 148 -14.07 10.99 -8.95
N LYS A 149 -15.11 10.70 -8.15
CA LYS A 149 -14.99 9.98 -6.87
C LYS A 149 -14.32 8.61 -6.98
N ASP A 150 -14.59 7.88 -8.06
CA ASP A 150 -14.02 6.54 -8.24
C ASP A 150 -12.53 6.57 -8.61
N SER A 151 -12.02 7.70 -9.09
CA SER A 151 -10.63 7.84 -9.53
C SER A 151 -9.80 8.79 -8.66
N CYS A 152 -10.40 9.63 -7.84
CA CYS A 152 -9.71 10.66 -7.05
C CYS A 152 -10.21 10.70 -5.61
N PRO A 153 -9.38 11.09 -4.63
CA PRO A 153 -7.99 11.52 -4.80
C PRO A 153 -7.05 10.34 -5.02
N ALA A 154 -5.87 10.55 -5.61
CA ALA A 154 -4.96 9.46 -5.91
C ALA A 154 -3.50 9.90 -6.14
N ILE A 155 -2.60 8.91 -6.09
CA ILE A 155 -1.26 8.97 -6.70
C ILE A 155 -1.21 7.89 -7.77
N VAL A 156 -0.97 8.27 -9.02
CA VAL A 156 -0.88 7.32 -10.14
C VAL A 156 0.40 7.56 -10.90
N CYS A 157 1.23 6.52 -10.97
CA CYS A 157 2.37 6.46 -11.86
C CYS A 157 1.99 5.65 -13.10
N CYS A 158 2.21 6.21 -14.29
CA CYS A 158 1.95 5.57 -15.57
C CYS A 158 3.12 5.86 -16.52
N GLY A 159 3.98 4.86 -16.77
CA GLY A 159 5.18 5.03 -17.60
C GLY A 159 6.27 5.91 -16.98
N GLY A 160 6.17 6.23 -15.68
CA GLY A 160 7.16 7.01 -14.94
C GLY A 160 7.89 6.18 -13.88
N ARG A 161 8.69 6.85 -13.06
CA ARG A 161 9.32 6.28 -11.88
C ARG A 161 8.77 6.93 -10.61
N TRP A 162 8.23 6.14 -9.70
CA TRP A 162 7.84 6.61 -8.37
C TRP A 162 8.67 5.89 -7.30
N GLU A 163 9.38 6.67 -6.48
CA GLU A 163 10.28 6.19 -5.43
C GLU A 163 9.97 6.85 -4.09
N THR A 164 9.95 6.06 -3.02
CA THR A 164 9.92 6.60 -1.64
C THR A 164 10.93 5.84 -0.78
N HIS A 165 11.80 6.56 -0.07
CA HIS A 165 12.77 5.98 0.86
C HIS A 165 12.81 6.80 2.14
N GLY A 166 12.11 6.29 3.15
CA GLY A 166 12.09 6.85 4.50
C GLY A 166 13.30 6.39 5.33
N ALA A 167 13.26 6.78 6.61
CA ALA A 167 14.23 6.34 7.60
C ALA A 167 14.15 4.82 7.79
N ILE A 168 15.32 4.18 7.72
CA ILE A 168 15.45 2.72 7.77
C ILE A 168 15.05 2.19 9.16
N LEU A 169 14.27 1.12 9.16
CA LEU A 169 14.09 0.23 10.30
C LEU A 169 14.76 -1.10 9.98
N ASP A 170 15.56 -1.65 10.91
CA ASP A 170 16.17 -2.97 10.72
C ASP A 170 15.09 -4.07 10.61
N ARG A 171 14.00 -3.88 11.36
CA ARG A 171 12.81 -4.72 11.39
C ARG A 171 11.57 -3.85 11.54
N SER A 172 10.56 -4.07 10.70
CA SER A 172 9.26 -3.41 10.82
C SER A 172 8.36 -4.06 11.86
N TRP A 173 8.62 -5.34 12.17
CA TRP A 173 7.96 -6.11 13.21
C TRP A 173 8.91 -7.19 13.74
N VAL A 174 8.66 -7.61 14.98
CA VAL A 174 9.44 -8.62 15.70
C VAL A 174 8.51 -9.47 16.56
N LYS A 175 8.93 -10.68 16.94
CA LYS A 175 8.19 -11.48 17.94
C LYS A 175 8.51 -11.03 19.37
N LEU A 176 7.55 -11.21 20.28
CA LEU A 176 7.80 -11.12 21.71
C LEU A 176 8.84 -12.16 22.16
N ALA A 177 9.59 -11.85 23.22
CA ALA A 177 10.54 -12.74 23.89
C ALA A 177 10.05 -13.22 25.26
N LYS A 178 9.06 -12.53 25.84
CA LYS A 178 8.38 -12.90 27.08
C LYS A 178 6.90 -12.62 26.93
N ASN A 179 6.07 -13.31 27.69
CA ASN A 179 4.64 -13.02 27.74
C ASN A 179 4.43 -11.56 28.16
N ALA A 180 3.61 -10.83 27.39
CA ALA A 180 3.15 -9.51 27.77
C ALA A 180 1.78 -9.68 28.44
N VAL A 181 1.65 -9.18 29.67
CA VAL A 181 0.49 -9.46 30.52
C VAL A 181 -0.45 -8.26 30.59
N VAL A 182 -1.74 -8.54 30.80
CA VAL A 182 -2.76 -7.54 31.13
C VAL A 182 -2.28 -6.66 32.29
N ASP A 183 -2.64 -5.37 32.24
CA ASP A 183 -2.19 -4.31 33.15
C ASP A 183 -0.67 -4.03 33.12
N GLY A 184 0.09 -4.76 32.29
CA GLY A 184 1.52 -4.54 32.06
C GLY A 184 1.79 -3.42 31.07
N LYS A 185 2.94 -2.76 31.23
CA LYS A 185 3.44 -1.69 30.33
C LYS A 185 4.74 -2.02 29.62
N THR A 186 5.21 -3.26 29.70
CA THR A 186 6.53 -3.63 29.21
C THR A 186 6.41 -4.77 28.22
N LEU A 187 6.98 -4.57 27.03
CA LEU A 187 7.11 -5.58 25.99
C LEU A 187 8.59 -5.94 25.88
N ASN A 188 8.92 -7.23 26.04
CA ASN A 188 10.26 -7.74 25.77
C ASN A 188 10.22 -8.38 24.37
N VAL A 189 11.07 -7.95 23.45
CA VAL A 189 11.11 -8.46 22.07
C VAL A 189 12.32 -9.35 21.81
N ALA A 190 12.23 -10.24 20.82
CA ALA A 190 13.22 -11.29 20.56
C ALA A 190 14.36 -10.87 19.62
N GLU A 191 14.20 -9.73 18.94
CA GLU A 191 15.16 -9.19 17.98
C GLU A 191 15.40 -7.70 18.26
N GLY A 192 16.51 -7.17 17.72
CA GLY A 192 16.80 -5.75 17.77
C GLY A 192 15.79 -4.91 16.99
N ILE A 193 15.46 -3.74 17.53
CA ILE A 193 14.47 -2.80 16.99
C ILE A 193 15.11 -1.46 16.60
N ASN A 194 16.33 -1.50 16.05
CA ASN A 194 17.01 -0.28 15.64
C ASN A 194 16.16 0.50 14.61
N GLY A 195 16.11 1.82 14.80
CA GLY A 195 15.25 2.73 14.03
C GLY A 195 13.90 3.02 14.68
N TRP A 196 13.41 2.17 15.59
CA TRP A 196 12.21 2.46 16.38
C TRP A 196 12.51 3.57 17.39
N LYS A 197 11.52 4.43 17.66
CA LYS A 197 11.68 5.58 18.56
C LYS A 197 10.50 5.77 19.50
N VAL A 198 10.75 6.47 20.60
CA VAL A 198 9.70 6.98 21.49
C VAL A 198 8.74 7.85 20.66
N GLY A 199 7.44 7.63 20.87
CA GLY A 199 6.36 8.25 20.10
C GLY A 199 5.91 7.46 18.89
N ASP A 200 6.61 6.38 18.49
CA ASP A 200 6.11 5.50 17.42
C ASP A 200 4.85 4.76 17.89
N LYS A 201 3.89 4.66 16.98
CA LYS A 201 2.70 3.82 17.13
C LYS A 201 3.08 2.37 16.81
N ILE A 202 2.67 1.45 17.66
CA ILE A 202 2.86 0.01 17.49
C ILE A 202 1.53 -0.73 17.61
N VAL A 203 1.49 -1.96 17.11
CA VAL A 203 0.44 -2.93 17.41
C VAL A 203 1.06 -4.20 17.98
N VAL A 204 0.44 -4.76 19.02
CA VAL A 204 0.77 -6.09 19.56
C VAL A 204 -0.33 -7.05 19.10
N THR A 205 0.03 -8.13 18.41
CA THR A 205 -0.96 -9.05 17.83
C THR A 205 -1.63 -9.90 18.91
N GLY A 206 -2.90 -10.24 18.70
CA GLY A 206 -3.60 -11.20 19.53
C GLY A 206 -2.94 -12.58 19.46
N SER A 207 -3.09 -13.36 20.54
CA SER A 207 -2.50 -14.70 20.64
C SER A 207 -3.46 -15.75 21.20
N ARG A 208 -4.74 -15.40 21.40
CA ARG A 208 -5.75 -16.24 22.07
C ARG A 208 -7.17 -15.89 21.61
N THR A 209 -7.48 -16.06 20.34
CA THR A 209 -8.79 -15.71 19.78
C THR A 209 -9.74 -16.91 19.63
N HIS A 210 -9.33 -18.17 19.86
CA HIS A 210 -10.25 -19.30 19.75
C HIS A 210 -11.37 -19.29 20.82
N GLY A 211 -12.64 -19.30 20.37
CA GLY A 211 -13.83 -19.43 21.22
C GLY A 211 -15.14 -18.92 20.58
N THR A 212 -16.28 -19.45 21.01
CA THR A 212 -17.62 -19.31 20.37
C THR A 212 -18.29 -17.92 20.44
N LYS A 213 -17.57 -16.85 20.83
CA LYS A 213 -18.13 -15.50 21.10
C LYS A 213 -17.23 -14.32 20.72
N LYS A 214 -16.28 -14.44 19.78
CA LYS A 214 -15.22 -13.42 19.58
C LYS A 214 -15.16 -12.81 18.17
N ASP A 215 -16.09 -11.90 17.87
CA ASP A 215 -16.07 -11.01 16.69
C ASP A 215 -15.09 -9.82 16.85
N LYS A 216 -14.36 -9.75 17.98
CA LYS A 216 -13.46 -8.66 18.34
C LYS A 216 -12.02 -9.16 18.41
N SER A 217 -11.12 -8.37 17.85
CA SER A 217 -9.68 -8.63 17.86
C SER A 217 -9.10 -8.36 19.26
N ASP A 218 -8.10 -9.19 19.61
CA ASP A 218 -7.27 -9.04 20.79
C ASP A 218 -5.97 -8.26 20.48
N SER A 219 -5.77 -7.81 19.22
CA SER A 219 -4.68 -6.90 18.85
C SER A 219 -4.85 -5.54 19.51
N GLU A 220 -3.74 -5.01 20.03
CA GLU A 220 -3.74 -3.78 20.81
C GLU A 220 -2.76 -2.74 20.25
N GLU A 221 -3.27 -1.55 19.92
CA GLU A 221 -2.42 -0.42 19.52
C GLU A 221 -1.84 0.30 20.74
N ARG A 222 -0.56 0.67 20.69
CA ARG A 222 0.12 1.41 21.76
C ARG A 222 1.09 2.44 21.19
N VAL A 223 1.54 3.35 22.03
CA VAL A 223 2.63 4.28 21.71
C VAL A 223 3.84 3.94 22.57
N ILE A 224 5.02 3.91 21.95
CA ILE A 224 6.27 3.69 22.67
C ILE A 224 6.56 4.91 23.56
N SER A 225 6.68 4.70 24.87
CA SER A 225 7.03 5.74 25.84
C SER A 225 8.51 5.70 26.25
N ALA A 226 9.16 4.54 26.19
CA ALA A 226 10.60 4.38 26.39
C ALA A 226 11.13 3.13 25.69
N ILE A 227 12.42 3.15 25.33
CA ILE A 227 13.15 1.98 24.79
C ILE A 227 14.44 1.80 25.60
N LYS A 228 14.69 0.58 26.08
CA LYS A 228 15.93 0.18 26.73
C LYS A 228 16.40 -1.16 26.16
N GLY A 229 17.21 -1.11 25.11
CA GLY A 229 17.62 -2.31 24.38
C GLY A 229 16.41 -2.97 23.70
N GLN A 230 16.12 -4.24 24.05
CA GLN A 230 14.97 -5.01 23.53
C GLN A 230 13.74 -4.94 24.46
N GLU A 231 13.73 -3.99 25.39
CA GLU A 231 12.59 -3.69 26.25
C GLU A 231 11.92 -2.40 25.78
N ILE A 232 10.64 -2.50 25.41
CA ILE A 232 9.78 -1.38 25.03
C ILE A 232 8.84 -1.10 26.20
N THR A 233 8.78 0.14 26.64
CA THR A 233 7.71 0.61 27.54
C THR A 233 6.63 1.28 26.70
N ILE A 234 5.36 0.95 26.97
CA ILE A 234 4.18 1.52 26.31
C ILE A 234 3.52 2.59 27.17
N ASP A 235 2.79 3.49 26.54
CA ASP A 235 2.08 4.61 27.17
C ASP A 235 0.96 4.13 28.11
N THR A 236 0.15 3.18 27.63
CA THR A 236 -1.06 2.68 28.29
C THR A 236 -0.93 1.18 28.57
N PRO A 237 -1.33 0.66 29.74
CA PRO A 237 -1.23 -0.77 30.04
C PRO A 237 -1.98 -1.64 29.02
N LEU A 238 -1.52 -2.86 28.78
CA LEU A 238 -2.23 -3.86 27.98
C LEU A 238 -3.58 -4.23 28.61
N THR A 239 -4.58 -4.49 27.79
CA THR A 239 -5.88 -5.00 28.24
C THR A 239 -6.00 -6.51 28.06
N MET A 240 -5.12 -7.10 27.27
CA MET A 240 -5.07 -8.53 26.96
C MET A 240 -3.70 -9.13 27.28
N ASN A 241 -3.67 -10.46 27.41
CA ASN A 241 -2.41 -11.21 27.51
C ASN A 241 -1.94 -11.60 26.10
N HIS A 242 -0.65 -11.39 25.83
CA HIS A 242 0.00 -11.75 24.57
C HIS A 242 1.12 -12.75 24.84
N SER A 243 1.05 -13.91 24.18
CA SER A 243 2.02 -14.99 24.34
C SER A 243 3.35 -14.57 23.72
N GLY A 244 4.46 -14.78 24.42
CA GLY A 244 5.80 -14.40 23.95
C GLY A 244 6.89 -15.41 24.26
N GLU A 245 6.53 -16.58 24.77
CA GLU A 245 7.46 -17.65 25.15
C GLU A 245 7.20 -18.93 24.37
N GLY A 246 8.19 -19.83 24.30
CA GLY A 246 8.08 -21.08 23.56
C GLY A 246 7.98 -20.88 22.05
N ASN A 247 7.15 -21.70 21.38
CA ASN A 247 7.00 -21.72 19.93
C ASN A 247 5.90 -20.79 19.40
N TYR A 248 4.98 -20.37 20.27
CA TYR A 248 3.77 -19.60 19.93
C TYR A 248 3.89 -18.19 20.51
N ARG A 249 4.24 -17.23 19.66
CA ARG A 249 4.57 -15.88 20.09
C ARG A 249 3.86 -14.88 19.21
N ALA A 250 3.15 -13.95 19.83
CA ALA A 250 2.64 -12.75 19.21
C ALA A 250 3.79 -11.83 18.77
N GLU A 251 3.44 -10.94 17.86
CA GLU A 251 4.30 -9.95 17.24
C GLU A 251 4.06 -8.57 17.87
N VAL A 252 5.10 -7.76 17.82
CA VAL A 252 5.03 -6.32 17.99
C VAL A 252 5.44 -5.70 16.65
N ALA A 253 4.59 -4.84 16.08
CA ALA A 253 4.81 -4.24 14.78
C ALA A 253 4.75 -2.72 14.86
N ASN A 254 5.71 -2.04 14.22
CA ASN A 254 5.78 -0.58 14.17
C ASN A 254 4.98 -0.05 12.98
N LEU A 255 4.00 0.81 13.28
CA LEU A 255 3.08 1.41 12.30
C LEU A 255 3.54 2.80 11.82
N SER A 256 4.53 3.41 12.48
CA SER A 256 4.97 4.79 12.19
C SER A 256 6.15 4.85 11.23
N ARG A 257 6.07 5.74 10.22
CA ARG A 257 7.21 6.09 9.35
C ARG A 257 7.35 7.60 9.23
N ASN A 258 8.49 8.06 8.71
CA ASN A 258 8.73 9.48 8.51
C ASN A 258 8.27 10.00 7.14
N ILE A 259 7.95 9.09 6.21
CA ILE A 259 7.13 9.39 5.03
C ILE A 259 5.72 8.91 5.32
N VAL A 260 4.73 9.79 5.18
CA VAL A 260 3.30 9.47 5.40
C VAL A 260 2.51 9.83 4.15
N ILE A 261 1.78 8.87 3.61
CA ILE A 261 0.80 9.05 2.53
C ILE A 261 -0.57 8.67 3.08
N GLU A 262 -1.46 9.65 3.21
CA GLU A 262 -2.76 9.45 3.87
C GLU A 262 -3.91 10.14 3.14
N SER A 263 -5.14 9.70 3.41
CA SER A 263 -6.32 10.51 3.05
C SER A 263 -6.55 11.60 4.09
N ALA A 264 -6.95 12.79 3.63
CA ALA A 264 -7.29 13.91 4.51
C ALA A 264 -8.51 13.65 5.39
N SER A 265 -9.46 12.87 4.88
CA SER A 265 -10.71 12.52 5.56
C SER A 265 -10.81 11.00 5.67
N PRO A 266 -10.33 10.39 6.77
CA PRO A 266 -10.37 8.94 6.98
C PRO A 266 -11.78 8.34 6.92
N ASP A 267 -12.79 9.07 7.39
CA ASP A 267 -14.19 8.64 7.35
C ASP A 267 -14.93 9.09 6.08
N GLY A 268 -14.25 9.82 5.19
CA GLY A 268 -14.80 10.37 3.96
C GLY A 268 -14.32 9.63 2.70
N GLU A 269 -14.19 10.39 1.62
CA GLU A 269 -13.65 9.89 0.35
C GLU A 269 -12.13 9.65 0.48
N ARG A 270 -11.73 8.38 0.56
CA ARG A 270 -10.33 7.97 0.66
C ARG A 270 -9.64 7.97 -0.69
N GLY A 271 -8.32 8.20 -0.68
CA GLY A 271 -7.47 8.04 -1.84
C GLY A 271 -6.97 6.61 -2.04
N HIS A 272 -6.37 6.38 -3.21
CA HIS A 272 -5.67 5.14 -3.56
C HIS A 272 -4.34 5.48 -4.23
N THR A 273 -3.45 4.50 -4.34
CA THR A 273 -2.20 4.66 -5.09
C THR A 273 -1.99 3.56 -6.10
N MET A 274 -1.27 3.87 -7.18
CA MET A 274 -1.07 2.94 -8.28
C MET A 274 0.28 3.13 -8.99
N TYR A 275 0.98 2.03 -9.22
CA TYR A 275 1.92 1.86 -10.33
C TYR A 275 1.15 1.19 -11.46
N HIS A 276 0.99 1.87 -12.59
CA HIS A 276 0.33 1.32 -13.76
C HIS A 276 1.35 0.86 -14.80
N ARG A 277 0.91 0.67 -16.06
CA ARG A 277 1.73 0.12 -17.17
C ARG A 277 3.03 0.90 -17.30
N ASP A 278 4.10 0.17 -17.59
CA ASP A 278 5.45 0.68 -17.84
C ASP A 278 6.06 1.51 -16.70
N SER A 279 5.44 1.51 -15.52
CA SER A 279 5.96 2.24 -14.37
C SER A 279 7.10 1.48 -13.72
N THR A 280 8.06 2.20 -13.13
CA THR A 280 9.16 1.62 -12.36
C THR A 280 9.21 2.24 -10.96
N GLY A 281 9.95 1.61 -10.06
CA GLY A 281 10.38 2.20 -8.81
C GLY A 281 10.14 1.32 -7.59
N SER A 282 10.28 1.90 -6.40
CA SER A 282 10.20 1.19 -5.13
C SER A 282 9.58 2.02 -4.02
N LEU A 283 8.97 1.34 -3.05
CA LEU A 283 8.41 1.94 -1.84
C LEU A 283 9.14 1.37 -0.62
N ALA A 284 9.86 2.20 0.11
CA ALA A 284 10.67 1.80 1.23
C ALA A 284 10.42 2.68 2.47
N TYR A 285 10.03 2.03 3.57
CA TYR A 285 9.82 2.68 4.87
C TYR A 285 8.82 3.86 4.81
N THR A 286 7.70 3.65 4.10
CA THR A 286 6.60 4.62 3.99
C THR A 286 5.36 4.12 4.75
N GLU A 287 4.68 5.03 5.43
CA GLU A 287 3.41 4.79 6.12
C GLU A 287 2.25 5.18 5.19
N PHE A 288 1.45 4.19 4.83
CA PHE A 288 0.21 4.34 4.06
C PHE A 288 -0.96 4.14 5.02
N ARG A 289 -1.77 5.18 5.24
CA ARG A 289 -2.89 5.08 6.18
C ARG A 289 -4.16 5.75 5.71
N HIS A 290 -5.30 5.19 6.13
CA HIS A 290 -6.61 5.70 5.76
C HIS A 290 -6.79 5.73 4.23
N LEU A 291 -6.25 4.74 3.51
CA LEU A 291 -6.32 4.63 2.05
C LEU A 291 -7.25 3.48 1.63
N GLY A 292 -7.35 3.26 0.32
CA GLY A 292 -8.24 2.29 -0.29
C GLY A 292 -9.68 2.80 -0.35
N LYS A 293 -10.33 2.67 -1.51
CA LYS A 293 -11.72 3.07 -1.68
C LYS A 293 -12.63 1.86 -1.47
N LYS A 294 -13.51 1.98 -0.48
CA LYS A 294 -14.39 0.90 -0.03
C LYS A 294 -15.30 0.42 -1.17
N ASN A 295 -15.27 -0.89 -1.43
CA ASN A 295 -16.07 -1.55 -2.48
C ASN A 295 -15.79 -1.07 -3.92
N THR A 296 -14.67 -0.37 -4.17
CA THR A 296 -14.32 0.14 -5.50
C THR A 296 -13.17 -0.68 -6.09
N LEU A 297 -13.45 -1.53 -7.08
CA LEU A 297 -12.46 -2.42 -7.72
C LEU A 297 -11.22 -1.65 -8.19
N GLY A 298 -10.00 -2.12 -7.90
CA GLY A 298 -8.76 -1.52 -8.39
C GLY A 298 -8.26 -0.29 -7.61
N ARG A 299 -8.98 0.15 -6.58
CA ARG A 299 -8.65 1.36 -5.80
C ARG A 299 -8.15 0.97 -4.42
N TYR A 300 -6.90 0.52 -4.37
CA TYR A 300 -6.26 -0.05 -3.18
C TYR A 300 -5.24 0.89 -2.54
N SER A 301 -4.77 0.57 -1.33
CA SER A 301 -3.73 1.40 -0.69
C SER A 301 -2.44 1.44 -1.51
N ILE A 302 -1.96 0.28 -1.97
CA ILE A 302 -0.86 0.13 -2.93
C ILE A 302 -1.32 -0.83 -4.03
N HIS A 303 -1.33 -0.39 -5.28
CA HIS A 303 -1.74 -1.20 -6.43
C HIS A 303 -0.66 -1.22 -7.51
N PHE A 304 -0.15 -2.40 -7.85
CA PHE A 304 0.64 -2.63 -9.05
C PHE A 304 -0.29 -3.18 -10.13
N HIS A 305 -0.68 -2.33 -11.08
CA HIS A 305 -1.69 -2.62 -12.09
C HIS A 305 -1.08 -2.75 -13.48
N LEU A 306 -0.89 -3.98 -13.94
CA LEU A 306 -0.40 -4.33 -15.26
C LEU A 306 1.00 -3.73 -15.54
N ALA A 307 1.87 -3.68 -14.53
CA ALA A 307 3.25 -3.21 -14.71
C ALA A 307 4.12 -4.23 -15.46
N GLY A 308 3.66 -5.47 -15.66
CA GLY A 308 4.39 -6.48 -16.41
C GLY A 308 5.75 -6.76 -15.76
N GLU A 309 6.83 -6.59 -16.52
CA GLU A 309 8.20 -6.89 -16.08
C GLU A 309 8.99 -5.69 -15.54
N THR A 310 8.42 -4.49 -15.59
CA THR A 310 9.15 -3.26 -15.20
C THR A 310 9.45 -3.18 -13.71
N MET A 311 8.85 -4.07 -12.91
CA MET A 311 9.13 -4.21 -11.48
C MET A 311 10.30 -5.15 -11.18
N ARG A 312 11.05 -5.62 -12.20
CA ARG A 312 12.30 -6.34 -11.97
C ARG A 312 13.30 -5.45 -11.21
N GLY A 313 13.62 -5.83 -9.98
CA GLY A 313 14.46 -5.05 -9.08
C GLY A 313 13.71 -3.98 -8.27
N GLY A 314 12.43 -3.76 -8.55
CA GLY A 314 11.55 -2.93 -7.72
C GLY A 314 11.09 -3.67 -6.47
N PHE A 315 10.83 -2.91 -5.40
CA PHE A 315 10.44 -3.50 -4.12
C PHE A 315 9.45 -2.66 -3.32
N VAL A 316 8.69 -3.36 -2.47
CA VAL A 316 7.86 -2.80 -1.40
C VAL A 316 8.46 -3.30 -0.09
N LYS A 317 9.22 -2.46 0.60
CA LYS A 317 10.05 -2.86 1.73
C LYS A 317 9.78 -2.06 3.00
N GLY A 318 9.49 -2.74 4.11
CA GLY A 318 9.44 -2.14 5.43
C GLY A 318 8.35 -1.08 5.61
N ASN A 319 7.32 -1.08 4.75
CA ASN A 319 6.21 -0.14 4.81
C ASN A 319 5.21 -0.54 5.90
N SER A 320 4.47 0.42 6.43
CA SER A 320 3.27 0.18 7.22
C SER A 320 2.05 0.57 6.39
N ILE A 321 1.07 -0.33 6.26
CA ILE A 321 -0.17 -0.09 5.54
C ILE A 321 -1.31 -0.39 6.50
N TRP A 322 -1.99 0.64 7.01
CA TRP A 322 -2.97 0.45 8.06
C TRP A 322 -4.25 1.27 7.94
N ASP A 323 -5.35 0.72 8.45
CA ASP A 323 -6.70 1.22 8.20
C ASP A 323 -6.93 1.40 6.68
N SER A 324 -6.92 0.28 5.96
CA SER A 324 -7.26 0.25 4.54
C SER A 324 -8.72 -0.16 4.35
N HIS A 325 -9.48 0.63 3.59
CA HIS A 325 -10.85 0.28 3.22
C HIS A 325 -10.94 -0.63 1.99
N ASN A 326 -9.80 -0.99 1.39
CA ASN A 326 -9.76 -1.93 0.28
C ASN A 326 -8.32 -2.43 0.04
N ARG A 327 -7.96 -3.58 0.61
CA ARG A 327 -6.65 -4.27 0.44
C ARG A 327 -5.42 -3.44 0.85
N TRP A 328 -4.33 -4.10 1.22
CA TRP A 328 -3.08 -3.38 1.52
C TRP A 328 -2.21 -3.25 0.28
N VAL A 329 -1.82 -4.40 -0.29
CA VAL A 329 -0.97 -4.48 -1.48
C VAL A 329 -1.65 -5.41 -2.48
N THR A 330 -1.98 -4.87 -3.64
CA THR A 330 -2.49 -5.65 -4.77
C THR A 330 -1.47 -5.70 -5.89
N ILE A 331 -1.19 -6.90 -6.37
CA ILE A 331 -0.32 -7.20 -7.51
C ILE A 331 -1.24 -7.75 -8.61
N HIS A 332 -1.36 -7.04 -9.72
CA HIS A 332 -2.23 -7.40 -10.84
C HIS A 332 -1.41 -7.36 -12.13
N GLY A 333 -1.30 -8.48 -12.84
CA GLY A 333 -0.52 -8.58 -14.09
C GLY A 333 0.91 -8.02 -13.98
N THR A 334 1.53 -8.22 -12.82
CA THR A 334 2.86 -7.69 -12.47
C THR A 334 3.75 -8.82 -11.99
N ASN A 335 5.01 -8.82 -12.46
CA ASN A 335 5.96 -9.89 -12.27
C ASN A 335 7.25 -9.38 -11.60
N TYR A 336 8.00 -10.29 -10.98
CA TYR A 336 9.31 -10.02 -10.37
C TYR A 336 9.35 -9.01 -9.21
N LEU A 337 8.21 -8.64 -8.63
CA LEU A 337 8.15 -7.71 -7.52
C LEU A 337 8.63 -8.37 -6.22
N TYR A 338 9.47 -7.67 -5.46
CA TYR A 338 9.88 -8.08 -4.12
C TYR A 338 9.13 -7.33 -3.03
N VAL A 339 8.30 -8.04 -2.26
CA VAL A 339 7.48 -7.49 -1.17
C VAL A 339 8.02 -8.02 0.16
N ASN A 340 8.69 -7.17 0.93
CA ASN A 340 9.43 -7.59 2.12
C ASN A 340 9.16 -6.77 3.37
N ASP A 341 9.06 -7.43 4.52
CA ASP A 341 8.99 -6.77 5.83
C ASP A 341 7.85 -5.75 5.99
N ASN A 342 6.79 -5.87 5.22
CA ASN A 342 5.69 -4.91 5.34
C ASN A 342 4.74 -5.33 6.47
N VAL A 343 4.18 -4.33 7.15
CA VAL A 343 3.13 -4.52 8.15
C VAL A 343 1.81 -4.07 7.53
N GLY A 344 0.91 -5.01 7.28
CA GLY A 344 -0.49 -4.74 6.96
C GLY A 344 -1.35 -4.85 8.22
N TYR A 345 -2.09 -3.80 8.59
CA TYR A 345 -2.97 -3.81 9.76
C TYR A 345 -4.35 -3.26 9.42
N GLN A 346 -5.42 -4.00 9.74
CA GLN A 346 -6.81 -3.61 9.44
C GLN A 346 -7.08 -3.31 7.96
N SER A 347 -7.39 -4.35 7.18
CA SER A 347 -7.91 -4.21 5.81
C SER A 347 -9.40 -4.55 5.76
N ILE A 348 -10.13 -3.94 4.83
CA ILE A 348 -11.37 -4.51 4.28
C ILE A 348 -11.03 -5.27 2.99
N GLY A 349 -11.43 -6.53 2.97
CA GLY A 349 -11.05 -7.48 1.94
C GLY A 349 -9.72 -8.16 2.23
N HIS A 350 -9.19 -8.86 1.22
CA HIS A 350 -7.87 -9.49 1.30
C HIS A 350 -6.76 -8.49 1.67
N GLY A 351 -5.66 -8.95 2.24
CA GLY A 351 -4.51 -8.14 2.64
C GLY A 351 -3.52 -7.94 1.49
N PHE A 352 -2.59 -8.89 1.37
CA PHE A 352 -1.69 -9.05 0.23
C PHE A 352 -2.37 -9.92 -0.83
N PHE A 353 -2.62 -9.37 -2.01
CA PHE A 353 -3.53 -9.96 -3.00
C PHE A 353 -2.91 -9.98 -4.40
N LEU A 354 -2.83 -11.16 -5.03
CA LEU A 354 -2.40 -11.33 -6.42
C LEU A 354 -3.65 -11.61 -7.28
N GLU A 355 -3.98 -10.73 -8.23
CA GLU A 355 -5.36 -10.51 -8.67
C GLU A 355 -5.94 -11.47 -9.70
N ASP A 356 -5.22 -11.83 -10.75
CA ASP A 356 -5.84 -12.52 -11.90
C ASP A 356 -5.19 -13.85 -12.28
N GLY A 357 -4.06 -14.20 -11.66
CA GLY A 357 -3.37 -15.46 -11.91
C GLY A 357 -2.28 -15.36 -12.97
N THR A 358 -2.05 -14.19 -13.57
CA THR A 358 -0.93 -13.98 -14.50
C THR A 358 0.36 -13.52 -13.82
N GLU A 359 0.30 -13.18 -12.53
CA GLU A 359 1.42 -12.64 -11.76
C GLU A 359 2.42 -13.74 -11.39
N VAL A 360 3.63 -13.71 -11.94
CA VAL A 360 4.66 -14.73 -11.71
C VAL A 360 5.98 -14.16 -11.25
N ASN A 361 6.78 -14.99 -10.59
CA ASN A 361 8.10 -14.70 -10.05
C ASN A 361 8.11 -13.55 -9.01
N ASN A 362 6.98 -13.27 -8.37
CA ASN A 362 6.93 -12.37 -7.23
C ASN A 362 7.39 -13.08 -5.96
N ILE A 363 8.01 -12.31 -5.06
CA ILE A 363 8.52 -12.82 -3.79
C ILE A 363 7.89 -12.02 -2.66
N LEU A 364 7.10 -12.69 -1.84
CA LEU A 364 6.52 -12.15 -0.62
C LEU A 364 7.27 -12.78 0.56
N ASP A 365 8.14 -12.00 1.20
CA ASP A 365 8.99 -12.47 2.29
C ASP A 365 8.81 -11.65 3.57
N ARG A 366 8.60 -12.30 4.71
CA ARG A 366 8.57 -11.66 6.03
C ARG A 366 7.54 -10.53 6.16
N ASN A 367 6.41 -10.63 5.48
CA ASN A 367 5.31 -9.69 5.67
C ASN A 367 4.41 -10.14 6.82
N LEU A 368 3.87 -9.18 7.56
CA LEU A 368 2.96 -9.41 8.66
C LEU A 368 1.57 -8.87 8.29
N ALA A 369 0.60 -9.77 8.19
CA ALA A 369 -0.79 -9.49 7.88
C ALA A 369 -1.63 -9.59 9.17
N ILE A 370 -2.17 -8.47 9.63
CA ILE A 370 -2.96 -8.41 10.86
C ILE A 370 -4.36 -7.89 10.53
N MET A 371 -5.40 -8.67 10.81
CA MET A 371 -6.79 -8.23 10.63
C MET A 371 -7.17 -7.84 9.18
N ALA A 372 -6.91 -8.73 8.21
CA ALA A 372 -7.58 -8.65 6.91
C ALA A 372 -9.05 -9.10 7.06
N LYS A 373 -10.00 -8.16 7.13
CA LYS A 373 -11.42 -8.46 7.42
C LYS A 373 -12.19 -8.77 6.15
N ALA A 374 -13.23 -9.59 6.24
CA ALA A 374 -14.12 -9.86 5.12
C ALA A 374 -14.72 -8.55 4.57
N GLY A 375 -14.67 -8.39 3.26
CA GLY A 375 -15.32 -7.32 2.51
C GLY A 375 -16.52 -7.83 1.74
N LYS A 376 -17.13 -6.95 0.94
CA LYS A 376 -18.07 -7.39 -0.09
C LYS A 376 -17.27 -7.88 -1.30
N LYS A 377 -17.80 -8.90 -1.96
CA LYS A 377 -17.38 -9.25 -3.33
C LYS A 377 -17.38 -7.98 -4.20
N LEU A 378 -16.27 -7.71 -4.88
CA LEU A 378 -16.18 -6.54 -5.74
C LEU A 378 -16.89 -6.82 -7.08
N PRO A 379 -17.50 -5.80 -7.70
CA PRO A 379 -18.16 -5.97 -8.98
C PRO A 379 -17.13 -6.19 -10.10
N LYS A 380 -17.50 -6.96 -11.14
CA LYS A 380 -16.70 -7.12 -12.38
C LYS A 380 -15.24 -7.57 -12.15
N GLN A 381 -14.99 -8.37 -11.11
CA GLN A 381 -13.68 -8.96 -10.88
C GLN A 381 -13.26 -9.87 -12.03
N VAL A 382 -11.96 -9.90 -12.33
CA VAL A 382 -11.39 -10.81 -13.33
C VAL A 382 -11.61 -12.27 -12.91
N LEU A 383 -11.37 -12.56 -11.62
CA LEU A 383 -11.63 -13.87 -11.03
C LEU A 383 -13.00 -13.85 -10.34
N GLY A 384 -14.02 -14.34 -11.06
CA GLY A 384 -15.40 -14.34 -10.57
C GLY A 384 -15.66 -15.17 -9.30
N PHE A 385 -14.70 -16.00 -8.90
CA PHE A 385 -14.74 -16.78 -7.65
C PHE A 385 -14.17 -16.03 -6.44
N ASP A 386 -13.43 -14.92 -6.62
CA ASP A 386 -12.99 -14.07 -5.51
C ASP A 386 -14.21 -13.48 -4.78
N GLN A 387 -14.43 -13.94 -3.55
CA GLN A 387 -15.52 -13.49 -2.67
C GLN A 387 -15.10 -12.36 -1.72
N ASN A 388 -13.83 -11.98 -1.70
CA ASN A 388 -13.26 -10.95 -0.84
C ASN A 388 -13.36 -11.25 0.68
N GLU A 389 -13.16 -12.51 1.05
CA GLU A 389 -13.47 -13.06 2.39
C GLU A 389 -12.44 -12.72 3.50
N GLY A 390 -11.48 -11.83 3.22
CA GLY A 390 -10.51 -11.38 4.22
C GLY A 390 -9.40 -12.39 4.48
N ALA A 391 -8.65 -12.72 3.43
CA ALA A 391 -7.41 -13.48 3.57
C ALA A 391 -6.24 -12.56 3.86
N GLY A 392 -5.33 -12.92 4.77
CA GLY A 392 -4.07 -12.19 4.95
C GLY A 392 -3.24 -12.18 3.66
N PHE A 393 -3.13 -13.35 3.03
CA PHE A 393 -2.49 -13.56 1.72
C PHE A 393 -3.43 -14.32 0.79
N TRP A 394 -3.66 -13.80 -0.41
CA TRP A 394 -4.49 -14.43 -1.43
C TRP A 394 -3.81 -14.45 -2.79
N TRP A 395 -3.87 -15.57 -3.50
CA TRP A 395 -3.30 -15.69 -4.84
C TRP A 395 -3.98 -16.79 -5.67
N ALA A 396 -3.88 -16.70 -7.00
CA ALA A 396 -4.51 -17.63 -7.93
C ALA A 396 -3.53 -18.52 -8.70
N ASN A 397 -2.22 -18.24 -8.66
CA ASN A 397 -1.21 -19.08 -9.31
C ASN A 397 0.04 -19.30 -8.46
N SER A 398 0.66 -20.45 -8.66
CA SER A 398 1.69 -20.98 -7.77
C SER A 398 3.11 -20.50 -8.07
N LEU A 399 3.35 -19.85 -9.22
CA LEU A 399 4.71 -19.50 -9.66
C LEU A 399 5.23 -18.25 -8.92
N ASN A 400 5.07 -18.19 -7.60
CA ASN A 400 5.47 -17.13 -6.70
C ASN A 400 6.05 -17.74 -5.42
N THR A 401 6.80 -16.93 -4.67
CA THR A 401 7.45 -17.35 -3.42
C THR A 401 6.81 -16.68 -2.22
N PHE A 402 6.47 -17.48 -1.20
CA PHE A 402 5.94 -17.01 0.08
C PHE A 402 6.83 -17.56 1.20
N THR A 403 7.62 -16.70 1.83
CA THR A 403 8.53 -17.11 2.91
C THR A 403 8.40 -16.26 4.16
N ASN A 404 8.47 -16.89 5.32
CA ASN A 404 8.54 -16.20 6.62
C ASN A 404 7.39 -15.21 6.89
N ASN A 405 6.27 -15.30 6.17
CA ASN A 405 5.14 -14.40 6.36
C ASN A 405 4.29 -14.86 7.53
N ILE A 406 3.65 -13.91 8.22
CA ILE A 406 2.75 -14.20 9.32
C ILE A 406 1.37 -13.62 9.03
N ALA A 407 0.32 -14.42 9.21
CA ALA A 407 -1.07 -13.96 9.21
C ALA A 407 -1.66 -14.12 10.62
N ALA A 408 -2.07 -13.00 11.23
CA ALA A 408 -2.67 -12.95 12.55
C ALA A 408 -4.07 -12.33 12.47
N GLU A 409 -5.05 -12.94 13.13
CA GLU A 409 -6.39 -12.36 13.31
C GLU A 409 -7.08 -11.95 11.99
N CYS A 410 -6.76 -12.63 10.90
CA CYS A 410 -7.41 -12.40 9.61
C CYS A 410 -8.83 -12.97 9.61
N GLY A 411 -9.60 -12.62 8.57
CA GLY A 411 -10.96 -13.06 8.33
C GLY A 411 -11.02 -14.55 8.01
N LEU A 412 -11.67 -14.94 6.90
CA LEU A 412 -11.94 -16.36 6.64
C LEU A 412 -10.67 -17.21 6.51
N TYR A 413 -9.56 -16.60 6.05
CA TYR A 413 -8.29 -17.28 5.80
C TYR A 413 -7.09 -16.49 6.34
N GLY A 414 -6.04 -17.19 6.79
CA GLY A 414 -4.71 -16.58 6.85
C GLY A 414 -4.06 -16.54 5.46
N PHE A 415 -3.96 -17.73 4.85
CA PHE A 415 -3.44 -17.93 3.49
C PHE A 415 -4.48 -18.63 2.61
N ARG A 416 -4.77 -18.08 1.43
CA ARG A 416 -5.75 -18.62 0.48
C ARG A 416 -5.17 -18.69 -0.92
N TYR A 417 -4.97 -19.90 -1.41
CA TYR A 417 -4.83 -20.18 -2.82
C TYR A 417 -6.20 -20.59 -3.39
N GLU A 418 -6.63 -19.94 -4.46
CA GLU A 418 -7.87 -20.32 -5.14
C GLU A 418 -7.76 -20.18 -6.65
N ALA A 419 -8.13 -21.23 -7.36
CA ALA A 419 -8.17 -21.25 -8.82
C ALA A 419 -9.36 -22.11 -9.27
N THR A 420 -10.57 -21.58 -9.06
CA THR A 420 -11.82 -22.32 -9.28
C THR A 420 -12.33 -22.15 -10.72
N PRO A 421 -12.28 -23.19 -11.59
CA PRO A 421 -12.84 -23.07 -12.91
C PRO A 421 -14.37 -23.07 -12.83
N THR A 422 -15.00 -22.30 -13.70
CA THR A 422 -16.46 -22.35 -13.90
C THR A 422 -16.76 -22.51 -15.39
N SER A 423 -18.02 -22.76 -15.75
CA SER A 423 -18.42 -22.74 -17.16
C SER A 423 -18.14 -21.39 -17.84
N ALA A 424 -18.12 -20.29 -17.08
CA ALA A 424 -17.83 -18.95 -17.56
C ALA A 424 -16.36 -18.54 -17.40
N GLN A 425 -15.59 -19.21 -16.54
CA GLN A 425 -14.20 -18.86 -16.21
C GLN A 425 -13.28 -20.06 -16.44
N LYS A 426 -12.56 -20.02 -17.56
CA LYS A 426 -11.39 -20.88 -17.78
C LYS A 426 -10.17 -20.31 -17.07
N LEU A 427 -9.20 -21.17 -16.82
CA LEU A 427 -7.97 -20.85 -16.08
C LEU A 427 -6.72 -20.87 -16.97
N ASP A 428 -6.91 -20.94 -18.29
CA ASP A 428 -5.87 -20.79 -19.29
C ASP A 428 -5.53 -19.31 -19.49
N PHE A 429 -4.39 -18.87 -18.97
CA PHE A 429 -3.94 -17.48 -19.06
C PHE A 429 -2.59 -17.36 -19.75
N LYS A 430 -2.27 -16.17 -20.28
CA LYS A 430 -0.96 -15.89 -20.89
C LYS A 430 0.09 -15.69 -19.81
N ILE A 431 0.96 -16.69 -19.63
CA ILE A 431 1.98 -16.68 -18.58
C ILE A 431 3.34 -16.36 -19.18
N LEU A 432 4.06 -15.42 -18.57
CA LEU A 432 5.42 -15.07 -18.93
C LEU A 432 6.36 -16.28 -18.72
N GLN A 433 7.13 -16.60 -19.75
CA GLN A 433 8.10 -17.69 -19.76
C GLN A 433 9.52 -17.15 -19.46
N PRO A 434 10.47 -18.00 -19.02
CA PRO A 434 11.85 -17.58 -18.74
C PRO A 434 12.59 -16.94 -19.91
N ASP A 435 12.20 -17.22 -21.15
CA ASP A 435 12.78 -16.64 -22.36
C ASP A 435 12.16 -15.28 -22.77
N GLY A 436 11.23 -14.75 -21.96
CA GLY A 436 10.52 -13.49 -22.22
C GLY A 436 9.28 -13.64 -23.11
N THR A 437 8.98 -14.84 -23.60
CA THR A 437 7.76 -15.09 -24.39
C THR A 437 6.54 -15.33 -23.48
N TYR A 438 5.34 -15.31 -24.05
CA TYR A 438 4.11 -15.65 -23.33
C TYR A 438 3.52 -16.95 -23.84
N LYS A 439 3.13 -17.83 -22.92
CA LYS A 439 2.47 -19.11 -23.22
C LYS A 439 1.13 -19.22 -22.51
N THR A 440 0.07 -19.53 -23.26
CA THR A 440 -1.22 -19.88 -22.68
C THR A 440 -1.09 -21.16 -21.87
N THR A 441 -1.32 -21.06 -20.56
CA THR A 441 -1.11 -22.14 -19.60
C THR A 441 -2.26 -22.15 -18.59
N ASP A 442 -2.76 -23.34 -18.26
CA ASP A 442 -3.64 -23.52 -17.11
C ASP A 442 -2.86 -23.22 -15.83
N ILE A 443 -3.18 -22.12 -15.16
CA ILE A 443 -2.42 -21.61 -14.01
C ILE A 443 -2.36 -22.58 -12.83
N ARG A 444 -3.27 -23.56 -12.78
CA ARG A 444 -3.27 -24.63 -11.77
C ARG A 444 -2.12 -25.60 -11.92
N THR A 445 -1.54 -25.67 -13.13
CA THR A 445 -0.40 -26.56 -13.44
C THR A 445 0.96 -25.90 -13.19
N LEU A 446 0.98 -24.61 -12.86
CA LEU A 446 2.22 -23.92 -12.53
C LEU A 446 2.78 -24.46 -11.20
N PRO A 447 4.11 -24.68 -11.10
CA PRO A 447 4.73 -25.20 -9.90
C PRO A 447 4.73 -24.14 -8.79
N PHE A 448 4.54 -24.57 -7.54
CA PHE A 448 4.85 -23.73 -6.39
C PHE A 448 6.36 -23.57 -6.27
N VAL A 449 6.84 -22.32 -6.32
CA VAL A 449 8.28 -22.06 -6.19
C VAL A 449 8.74 -22.39 -4.77
N LYS A 450 8.11 -21.78 -3.77
CA LYS A 450 8.44 -22.00 -2.36
C LYS A 450 7.36 -21.46 -1.42
N PHE A 451 6.93 -22.30 -0.47
CA PHE A 451 6.09 -21.92 0.68
C PHE A 451 6.77 -22.41 1.96
N ASP A 452 7.51 -21.53 2.64
CA ASP A 452 8.47 -21.94 3.68
C ASP A 452 8.52 -20.96 4.86
N GLY A 453 8.43 -21.47 6.08
CA GLY A 453 8.57 -20.67 7.31
C GLY A 453 7.39 -19.74 7.59
N ASN A 454 6.28 -19.88 6.86
CA ASN A 454 5.09 -19.08 7.08
C ASN A 454 4.38 -19.50 8.38
N GLU A 455 3.70 -18.55 9.02
CA GLU A 455 2.97 -18.76 10.26
C GLU A 455 1.56 -18.17 10.15
N VAL A 456 0.57 -18.86 10.70
CA VAL A 456 -0.78 -18.31 10.85
C VAL A 456 -1.31 -18.62 12.23
N HIS A 457 -1.92 -17.62 12.86
CA HIS A 457 -2.56 -17.81 14.15
C HIS A 457 -3.70 -16.85 14.43
N SER A 458 -4.52 -17.23 15.40
CA SER A 458 -5.54 -16.37 15.97
C SER A 458 -6.54 -15.78 14.96
N SER A 459 -6.68 -16.33 13.76
CA SER A 459 -7.66 -15.87 12.77
C SER A 459 -9.08 -15.99 13.31
N HIS A 460 -9.91 -14.98 13.05
CA HIS A 460 -11.32 -14.98 13.45
C HIS A 460 -12.16 -15.94 12.60
N GLY A 461 -11.73 -16.19 11.36
CA GLY A 461 -12.41 -17.09 10.46
C GLY A 461 -12.06 -18.55 10.65
N LEU A 462 -12.46 -19.33 9.65
CA LEU A 462 -12.47 -20.78 9.73
C LEU A 462 -11.10 -21.39 9.46
N TYR A 463 -10.29 -20.83 8.56
CA TYR A 463 -9.14 -21.54 8.01
C TYR A 463 -7.82 -20.80 8.29
N GLY A 464 -6.80 -21.55 8.71
CA GLY A 464 -5.43 -21.06 8.79
C GLY A 464 -4.86 -20.94 7.39
N VAL A 465 -4.77 -22.08 6.71
CA VAL A 465 -4.22 -22.17 5.36
C VAL A 465 -5.12 -23.02 4.46
N ASN A 466 -5.52 -22.47 3.31
CA ASN A 466 -6.26 -23.22 2.28
C ASN A 466 -5.50 -23.18 0.95
N LEU A 467 -5.08 -24.36 0.48
CA LEU A 467 -4.15 -24.52 -0.64
C LEU A 467 -4.74 -25.36 -1.79
N GLY A 468 -6.05 -25.42 -1.95
CA GLY A 468 -6.61 -26.29 -3.00
C GLY A 468 -8.12 -26.37 -3.10
N GLU A 469 -8.88 -25.59 -2.34
CA GLU A 469 -10.32 -25.51 -2.60
C GLU A 469 -10.55 -24.92 -4.00
N GLY A 470 -11.37 -25.61 -4.80
CA GLY A 470 -11.75 -25.13 -6.12
C GLY A 470 -10.86 -25.55 -7.28
N VAL A 471 -9.68 -26.13 -7.08
CA VAL A 471 -8.76 -26.45 -8.19
C VAL A 471 -9.24 -27.60 -9.11
N ASN A 472 -10.37 -28.23 -8.78
CA ASN A 472 -11.03 -29.31 -9.53
C ASN A 472 -10.09 -30.49 -9.87
N ARG A 473 -9.29 -30.93 -8.88
CA ARG A 473 -8.29 -32.00 -8.99
C ARG A 473 -7.14 -31.73 -9.98
N VAL A 474 -7.06 -30.53 -10.54
CA VAL A 474 -5.91 -30.07 -11.32
C VAL A 474 -5.08 -29.20 -10.40
N GLY A 475 -3.85 -29.59 -10.16
CA GLY A 475 -2.97 -28.88 -9.25
C GLY A 475 -1.54 -29.40 -9.40
N PRO A 476 -0.66 -28.99 -8.49
CA PRO A 476 0.69 -29.50 -8.37
C PRO A 476 0.71 -31.03 -8.50
N ASP A 477 1.51 -31.54 -9.43
CA ASP A 477 1.57 -32.97 -9.77
C ASP A 477 2.86 -33.62 -9.25
N ILE A 478 3.08 -34.90 -9.57
CA ILE A 478 4.29 -35.63 -9.15
C ILE A 478 5.60 -35.04 -9.70
N SER A 479 5.53 -34.32 -10.81
CA SER A 479 6.66 -33.64 -11.45
C SER A 479 6.85 -32.20 -10.93
N HIS A 480 5.77 -31.59 -10.44
CA HIS A 480 5.68 -30.20 -9.99
C HIS A 480 5.02 -30.14 -8.60
N PRO A 481 5.62 -30.76 -7.57
CA PRO A 481 4.93 -30.95 -6.30
C PRO A 481 4.71 -29.63 -5.57
N PHE A 482 3.65 -29.59 -4.80
CA PHE A 482 3.45 -28.52 -3.84
C PHE A 482 4.23 -28.80 -2.56
N VAL A 483 5.27 -28.02 -2.31
CA VAL A 483 6.15 -28.24 -1.15
C VAL A 483 5.95 -27.15 -0.11
N VAL A 484 5.27 -27.52 0.97
CA VAL A 484 5.12 -26.72 2.18
C VAL A 484 6.20 -27.12 3.19
N ARG A 485 6.97 -26.16 3.70
CA ARG A 485 8.02 -26.40 4.69
C ARG A 485 7.89 -25.44 5.87
N ASN A 486 8.26 -25.91 7.05
CA ASN A 486 8.33 -25.09 8.27
C ASN A 486 7.07 -24.24 8.54
N LEU A 487 5.89 -24.73 8.15
CA LEU A 487 4.62 -24.04 8.35
C LEU A 487 4.18 -24.21 9.81
N LYS A 488 3.85 -23.09 10.46
CA LYS A 488 3.31 -23.09 11.81
C LYS A 488 1.87 -22.59 11.82
N ILE A 489 0.97 -23.38 12.41
CA ILE A 489 -0.46 -23.06 12.53
C ILE A 489 -0.86 -23.29 13.98
N TRP A 490 -1.46 -22.30 14.63
CA TRP A 490 -1.87 -22.41 16.02
C TRP A 490 -3.01 -21.45 16.36
N ASP A 491 -3.88 -21.79 17.32
CA ASP A 491 -5.04 -20.97 17.69
C ASP A 491 -5.97 -20.66 16.48
N ILE A 492 -6.27 -21.69 15.69
CA ILE A 492 -7.09 -21.65 14.47
C ILE A 492 -8.17 -22.75 14.54
N HIS A 493 -9.34 -22.52 13.93
CA HIS A 493 -10.43 -23.50 13.90
C HIS A 493 -10.15 -24.70 12.97
N TYR A 494 -9.88 -24.45 11.68
CA TYR A 494 -9.38 -25.45 10.72
C TYR A 494 -7.96 -25.10 10.31
N ALA A 495 -7.01 -25.96 10.70
CA ALA A 495 -5.59 -25.76 10.41
C ALA A 495 -5.31 -25.82 8.91
#